data_AF-A0A974Y560-F1
#
_entry.id   AF-A0A974Y560-F1
#
_cell.length_a   1.000
_cell.length_b   1.000
_cell.length_c   1.000
_cell.angle_alpha   90.00
_cell.angle_beta   90.00
_cell.angle_gamma   90.00
#
_symmetry.space_group_name_H-M   'P 1'
#
loop_
_entity.id
_entity.type
_entity.pdbx_description
1 polymer ?
#
loop_
_entity_poly.entity_id
_entity_poly.type
_entity_poly.pdbx_seq_one_letter_code
_entity_poly.pdbx_strand_id
1 'polypeptide(L)'
;MMKRARGVTLVEMIVTIVVLGIVAGIISMFIRVPIDSYIDAGRRARLTDAADLALRRMTRELRLALPNSVRVTNVGTVVYIEFMLTREGGFYRAQPTAAPGTEDILDFGSADNTFQIFASSNAIGATDWIAIANLGSGSGSDAYAGDNIVRVSAFNAGTGVLTLAAATLFPVPAPDQRFQVVTDRVTYECDPATGQLRRHAGYGIVLASAAQPTPPAGGTQSLMVDRVLGCTFVYDANVSNVRTGIVSLSLTLGEAGESVTLFHQVHVSNAS
;
A
#
# COMPACT_ATOMS: atom_id res chain seq x y z
N MET A 1 3.01 -55.97 67.25
CA MET A 1 1.67 -55.40 67.51
C MET A 1 1.03 -55.04 66.17
N MET A 2 0.08 -55.85 65.67
CA MET A 2 -0.61 -55.61 64.39
C MET A 2 -1.58 -54.44 64.55
N LYS A 3 -1.40 -53.38 63.75
CA LYS A 3 -2.36 -52.27 63.66
C LYS A 3 -3.66 -52.80 63.04
N ARG A 4 -4.80 -52.68 63.74
CA ARG A 4 -6.12 -52.93 63.17
C ARG A 4 -6.38 -51.89 62.07
N ALA A 5 -6.66 -52.34 60.85
CA ALA A 5 -7.17 -51.48 59.79
C ALA A 5 -8.58 -51.01 60.17
N ARG A 6 -8.80 -49.69 60.19
CA ARG A 6 -10.13 -49.10 60.36
C ARG A 6 -10.80 -49.05 58.98
N GLY A 7 -12.01 -49.61 58.86
CA GLY A 7 -12.83 -49.54 57.65
C GLY A 7 -13.59 -48.20 57.57
N VAL A 8 -13.95 -47.81 56.35
CA VAL A 8 -14.70 -46.58 56.04
C VAL A 8 -16.21 -46.86 56.14
N THR A 9 -17.00 -45.92 56.66
CA THR A 9 -18.47 -46.09 56.74
C THR A 9 -19.17 -45.67 55.44
N LEU A 10 -20.36 -46.21 55.18
CA LEU A 10 -21.15 -45.85 53.99
C LEU A 10 -21.49 -44.35 53.96
N VAL A 11 -21.75 -43.74 55.12
CA VAL A 11 -21.99 -42.29 55.25
C VAL A 11 -20.74 -41.49 54.86
N GLU A 12 -19.56 -41.93 55.29
CA GLU A 12 -18.29 -41.29 54.95
C GLU A 12 -17.99 -41.37 53.44
N MET A 13 -18.36 -42.48 52.79
CA MET A 13 -18.24 -42.60 51.34
C MET A 13 -19.23 -41.69 50.57
N ILE A 14 -20.46 -41.54 51.07
CA ILE A 14 -21.45 -40.65 50.43
C ILE A 14 -21.02 -39.18 50.56
N VAL A 15 -20.63 -38.75 51.76
CA VAL A 15 -20.20 -37.37 52.01
C VAL A 15 -18.98 -37.02 51.16
N THR A 16 -18.01 -37.94 51.04
CA THR A 16 -16.82 -37.71 50.21
C THR A 16 -17.15 -37.55 48.73
N ILE A 17 -18.02 -38.39 48.15
CA ILE A 17 -18.42 -38.26 46.75
C ILE A 17 -19.16 -36.94 46.49
N VAL A 18 -20.08 -36.55 47.38
CA VAL A 18 -20.82 -35.29 47.26
C VAL A 18 -19.90 -34.07 47.34
N VAL A 19 -18.99 -34.05 48.32
CA VAL A 19 -18.01 -32.96 48.47
C VAL A 19 -17.08 -32.89 47.26
N LEU A 20 -16.61 -34.04 46.75
CA LEU A 20 -15.76 -34.10 45.56
C LEU A 20 -16.48 -33.54 44.32
N GLY A 21 -17.77 -33.83 44.16
CA GLY A 21 -18.60 -33.29 43.09
C GLY A 21 -18.76 -31.76 43.17
N ILE A 22 -19.03 -31.22 44.35
CA ILE A 22 -19.14 -29.76 44.56
C ILE A 22 -17.81 -29.08 44.28
N VAL A 23 -16.71 -29.61 44.83
CA VAL A 23 -15.36 -29.04 44.64
C VAL A 23 -14.93 -29.12 43.17
N ALA A 24 -15.16 -30.24 42.49
CA ALA A 24 -14.87 -30.37 41.06
C ALA A 24 -15.67 -29.38 40.20
N GLY A 25 -16.95 -29.16 40.52
CA GLY A 25 -17.79 -28.16 39.85
C GLY A 25 -17.25 -26.74 40.00
N ILE A 26 -16.87 -26.36 41.24
CA ILE A 26 -16.27 -25.05 41.52
C ILE A 26 -14.95 -24.87 40.75
N ILE A 27 -14.05 -25.85 40.83
CA ILE A 27 -12.76 -25.82 40.13
C ILE A 27 -12.94 -25.69 38.61
N SER A 28 -13.93 -26.39 38.03
CA SER A 28 -14.20 -26.31 36.58
C SER A 28 -14.55 -24.89 36.14
N MET A 29 -15.34 -24.15 36.92
CA MET A 29 -15.70 -22.77 36.60
C MET A 29 -14.49 -21.82 36.68
N PHE A 30 -13.63 -22.01 37.67
CA PHE A 30 -12.42 -21.20 37.87
C PHE A 30 -11.33 -21.45 36.82
N ILE A 31 -11.28 -22.64 36.21
CA ILE A 31 -10.28 -22.97 35.18
C ILE A 31 -10.71 -22.47 33.79
N ARG A 32 -12.00 -22.47 33.48
CA ARG A 32 -12.51 -22.06 32.15
C ARG A 32 -12.22 -20.59 31.86
N VAL A 33 -12.53 -19.70 32.80
CA VAL A 33 -12.41 -18.24 32.57
C VAL A 33 -10.98 -17.82 32.20
N PRO A 34 -9.90 -18.26 32.90
CA PRO A 34 -8.54 -17.96 32.49
C PRO A 34 -8.17 -18.53 31.11
N ILE A 35 -8.63 -19.74 30.77
CA ILE A 35 -8.34 -20.35 29.46
C ILE A 35 -9.01 -19.56 28.33
N ASP A 36 -10.30 -19.24 28.49
CA ASP A 36 -11.05 -18.47 27.49
C ASP A 36 -10.41 -17.09 27.30
N SER A 37 -10.05 -16.42 28.41
CA SER A 37 -9.36 -15.13 28.35
C SER A 37 -8.01 -15.19 27.64
N TYR A 38 -7.26 -16.29 27.80
CA TYR A 38 -5.98 -16.49 27.13
C TYR A 38 -6.16 -16.71 25.62
N ILE A 39 -7.18 -17.48 25.23
CA ILE A 39 -7.52 -17.72 23.82
C ILE A 39 -7.95 -16.42 23.15
N ASP A 40 -8.82 -15.64 23.80
CA ASP A 40 -9.29 -14.36 23.27
C ASP A 40 -8.14 -13.35 23.16
N ALA A 41 -7.27 -13.25 24.17
CA ALA A 41 -6.07 -12.42 24.08
C ALA A 41 -5.16 -12.83 22.90
N GLY A 42 -5.01 -14.14 22.66
CA GLY A 42 -4.26 -14.66 21.51
C GLY A 42 -4.91 -14.32 20.17
N ARG A 43 -6.24 -14.37 20.07
CA ARG A 43 -6.99 -14.00 18.86
C ARG A 43 -6.84 -12.51 18.56
N ARG A 44 -7.03 -11.67 19.57
CA ARG A 44 -6.82 -10.21 19.45
C ARG A 44 -5.43 -9.86 18.96
N ALA A 45 -4.41 -10.51 19.51
CA ALA A 45 -3.02 -10.29 19.11
C ALA A 45 -2.82 -10.62 17.62
N ARG A 46 -3.32 -11.79 17.16
CA ARG A 46 -3.23 -12.18 15.74
C ARG A 46 -3.96 -11.22 14.80
N LEU A 47 -5.16 -10.78 15.15
CA LEU A 47 -5.91 -9.79 14.35
C LEU A 47 -5.16 -8.46 14.28
N THR A 48 -4.60 -8.02 15.40
CA THR A 48 -3.80 -6.78 15.47
C THR A 48 -2.56 -6.88 14.60
N ASP A 49 -1.79 -7.95 14.72
CA ASP A 49 -0.56 -8.16 13.95
C ASP A 49 -0.82 -8.26 12.44
N ALA A 50 -1.90 -8.96 12.05
CA ALA A 50 -2.28 -9.11 10.65
C ALA A 50 -2.67 -7.77 10.02
N ALA A 51 -3.49 -6.97 10.71
CA ALA A 51 -3.88 -5.64 10.25
C ALA A 51 -2.68 -4.67 10.23
N ASP A 52 -1.82 -4.68 11.25
CA ASP A 52 -0.62 -3.84 11.30
C ASP A 52 0.36 -4.19 10.16
N LEU A 53 0.60 -5.48 9.87
CA LEU A 53 1.45 -5.89 8.76
C LEU A 53 0.90 -5.43 7.41
N ALA A 54 -0.42 -5.59 7.19
CA ALA A 54 -1.08 -5.17 5.96
C ALA A 54 -0.98 -3.64 5.78
N LEU A 55 -1.33 -2.87 6.81
CA LEU A 55 -1.27 -1.41 6.80
C LEU A 55 0.17 -0.89 6.65
N ARG A 56 1.15 -1.47 7.35
CA ARG A 56 2.58 -1.10 7.18
C ARG A 56 3.07 -1.35 5.76
N ARG A 57 2.64 -2.45 5.12
CA ARG A 57 3.00 -2.71 3.72
C ARG A 57 2.38 -1.67 2.80
N MET A 58 1.10 -1.36 2.95
CA MET A 58 0.44 -0.27 2.20
C MET A 58 1.14 1.07 2.40
N THR A 59 1.47 1.42 3.66
CA THR A 59 2.17 2.66 4.00
C THR A 59 3.52 2.76 3.31
N ARG A 60 4.30 1.67 3.25
CA ARG A 60 5.61 1.68 2.58
C ARG A 60 5.47 1.92 1.08
N GLU A 61 4.50 1.30 0.42
CA GLU A 61 4.30 1.50 -1.02
C GLU A 61 3.71 2.88 -1.34
N LEU A 62 2.77 3.37 -0.53
CA LEU A 62 2.21 4.73 -0.70
C LEU A 62 3.26 5.83 -0.57
N ARG A 63 4.31 5.63 0.23
CA ARG A 63 5.44 6.57 0.30
C ARG A 63 6.25 6.65 -1.00
N LEU A 64 6.13 5.64 -1.85
CA LEU A 64 6.75 5.57 -3.17
C LEU A 64 5.76 5.93 -4.29
N ALA A 65 4.58 6.44 -3.95
CA ALA A 65 3.63 6.91 -4.95
C ALA A 65 4.22 8.10 -5.73
N LEU A 66 3.97 8.12 -7.05
CA LEU A 66 4.22 9.29 -7.87
C LEU A 66 3.42 10.46 -7.29
N PRO A 67 4.02 11.67 -7.17
CA PRO A 67 3.32 12.86 -6.70
C PRO A 67 1.98 13.05 -7.37
N ASN A 68 0.92 13.36 -6.61
CA ASN A 68 -0.44 13.57 -7.12
C ASN A 68 -1.05 12.39 -7.91
N SER A 69 -0.52 11.16 -7.77
CA SER A 69 -1.08 9.96 -8.42
C SER A 69 -2.03 9.16 -7.54
N VAL A 70 -2.12 9.45 -6.24
CA VAL A 70 -3.01 8.69 -5.35
C VAL A 70 -4.46 9.04 -5.67
N ARG A 71 -5.29 8.02 -5.92
CA ARG A 71 -6.74 8.16 -6.08
C ARG A 71 -7.49 7.06 -5.34
N VAL A 72 -8.69 7.39 -4.87
CA VAL A 72 -9.57 6.46 -4.15
C VAL A 72 -10.90 6.39 -4.88
N THR A 73 -11.38 5.17 -5.11
CA THR A 73 -12.68 4.90 -5.75
C THR A 73 -13.48 3.92 -4.90
N ASN A 74 -14.76 4.19 -4.70
CA ASN A 74 -15.68 3.31 -3.97
C ASN A 74 -16.71 2.72 -4.94
N VAL A 75 -16.89 1.41 -4.91
CA VAL A 75 -17.92 0.70 -5.69
C VAL A 75 -18.71 -0.18 -4.72
N GLY A 76 -19.92 0.27 -4.38
CA GLY A 76 -20.71 -0.36 -3.32
C GLY A 76 -19.96 -0.30 -1.97
N THR A 77 -19.74 -1.47 -1.36
CA THR A 77 -18.97 -1.61 -0.10
C THR A 77 -17.47 -1.83 -0.32
N VAL A 78 -17.02 -1.92 -1.57
CA VAL A 78 -15.62 -2.18 -1.92
C VAL A 78 -14.88 -0.86 -2.11
N VAL A 79 -13.76 -0.72 -1.42
CA VAL A 79 -12.92 0.49 -1.43
C VAL A 79 -11.63 0.17 -2.15
N TYR A 80 -11.31 0.96 -3.17
CA TYR A 80 -10.08 0.85 -3.94
C TYR A 80 -9.20 2.08 -3.73
N ILE A 81 -7.91 1.88 -3.45
CA ILE A 81 -6.89 2.94 -3.50
C ILE A 81 -5.83 2.55 -4.53
N GLU A 82 -5.62 3.42 -5.52
CA GLU A 82 -4.63 3.25 -6.58
C GLU A 82 -3.60 4.38 -6.55
N PHE A 83 -2.38 4.05 -6.94
CA PHE A 83 -1.31 5.00 -7.20
C PHE A 83 -0.32 4.43 -8.24
N MET A 84 0.46 5.31 -8.85
CA MET A 84 1.58 4.93 -9.68
C MET A 84 2.83 4.76 -8.82
N LEU A 85 3.52 3.63 -8.94
CA LEU A 85 4.70 3.33 -8.15
C LEU A 85 5.95 3.92 -8.80
N THR A 86 6.70 4.71 -8.04
CA THR A 86 8.03 5.19 -8.43
C THR A 86 9.11 4.30 -7.84
N ARG A 87 10.21 4.13 -8.58
CA ARG A 87 11.40 3.43 -8.08
C ARG A 87 12.45 4.43 -7.63
N GLU A 88 12.80 5.34 -8.53
CA GLU A 88 13.85 6.34 -8.38
C GLU A 88 13.42 7.61 -9.13
N GLY A 89 14.18 8.69 -8.95
CA GLY A 89 14.06 9.90 -9.72
C GLY A 89 15.45 10.51 -9.94
N GLY A 90 15.54 11.49 -10.80
CA GLY A 90 16.80 12.16 -11.08
C GLY A 90 16.59 13.58 -11.54
N PHE A 91 17.67 14.21 -11.97
CA PHE A 91 17.66 15.55 -12.54
C PHE A 91 17.87 15.47 -14.04
N TYR A 92 17.00 16.11 -14.81
CA TYR A 92 17.24 16.31 -16.23
C TYR A 92 18.12 17.52 -16.45
N ARG A 93 18.84 17.54 -17.57
CA ARG A 93 19.64 18.70 -17.96
C ARG A 93 18.72 19.80 -18.47
N ALA A 94 18.75 20.95 -17.78
CA ALA A 94 17.99 22.14 -18.16
C ALA A 94 18.87 23.25 -18.77
N GLN A 95 20.19 23.18 -18.62
CA GLN A 95 21.14 24.19 -19.09
C GLN A 95 22.40 23.55 -19.67
N PRO A 96 23.02 24.16 -20.70
CA PRO A 96 24.27 23.68 -21.25
C PRO A 96 25.45 24.10 -20.37
N THR A 97 26.39 23.18 -20.15
CA THR A 97 27.67 23.43 -19.46
C THR A 97 28.88 23.41 -20.39
N ALA A 98 28.70 22.98 -21.63
CA ALA A 98 29.73 22.87 -22.65
C ALA A 98 29.33 23.60 -23.95
N ALA A 99 30.16 23.48 -24.99
CA ALA A 99 29.90 24.11 -26.28
C ALA A 99 28.56 23.63 -26.89
N PRO A 100 27.85 24.48 -27.66
CA PRO A 100 26.58 24.11 -28.29
C PRO A 100 26.68 22.80 -29.09
N GLY A 101 25.70 21.91 -28.92
CA GLY A 101 25.61 20.63 -29.62
C GLY A 101 26.40 19.47 -29.01
N THR A 102 27.01 19.66 -27.84
CA THR A 102 27.70 18.58 -27.08
C THR A 102 26.84 17.97 -25.96
N GLU A 103 25.77 18.66 -25.58
CA GLU A 103 24.85 18.27 -24.52
C GLU A 103 23.42 18.35 -25.04
N ASP A 104 22.55 17.51 -24.46
CA ASP A 104 21.15 17.38 -24.85
C ASP A 104 20.26 17.85 -23.70
N ILE A 105 19.52 18.93 -23.93
CA ILE A 105 18.68 19.60 -22.93
C ILE A 105 17.23 19.27 -23.24
N LEU A 106 16.45 18.93 -22.22
CA LEU A 106 15.03 18.67 -22.40
C LEU A 106 14.31 19.94 -22.90
N ASP A 107 13.67 19.84 -24.06
CA ASP A 107 12.86 20.91 -24.65
C ASP A 107 11.41 20.88 -24.13
N PHE A 108 10.91 22.05 -23.74
CA PHE A 108 9.54 22.30 -23.31
C PHE A 108 8.74 23.17 -24.30
N GLY A 109 9.36 23.59 -25.40
CA GLY A 109 8.74 24.34 -26.50
C GLY A 109 8.37 23.49 -27.71
N SER A 110 8.99 22.33 -27.88
CA SER A 110 8.69 21.37 -28.93
C SER A 110 8.74 19.92 -28.42
N ALA A 111 8.12 19.00 -29.16
CA ALA A 111 8.11 17.60 -28.76
C ALA A 111 9.53 17.02 -28.85
N ASP A 112 10.04 16.57 -27.72
CA ASP A 112 11.40 16.07 -27.57
C ASP A 112 11.43 14.55 -27.52
N ASN A 113 12.47 13.91 -28.01
CA ASN A 113 12.64 12.47 -28.02
C ASN A 113 13.90 11.99 -27.29
N THR A 114 14.85 12.88 -26.99
CA THR A 114 16.05 12.57 -26.24
C THR A 114 16.44 13.73 -25.35
N PHE A 115 16.97 13.44 -24.17
CA PHE A 115 17.58 14.45 -23.32
C PHE A 115 18.59 13.81 -22.38
N GLN A 116 19.56 14.59 -21.89
CA GLN A 116 20.49 14.11 -20.89
C GLN A 116 19.91 14.22 -19.48
N ILE A 117 20.20 13.21 -18.67
CA ILE A 117 19.95 13.19 -17.24
C ILE A 117 21.27 13.14 -16.48
N PHE A 118 21.31 13.75 -15.29
CA PHE A 118 22.46 13.71 -14.38
C PHE A 118 22.51 12.42 -13.56
N ALA A 119 21.89 11.34 -14.03
CA ALA A 119 21.79 10.08 -13.32
C ALA A 119 22.87 9.09 -13.77
N SER A 120 23.50 8.43 -12.81
CA SER A 120 24.37 7.27 -12.99
C SER A 120 23.64 5.94 -12.74
N SER A 121 22.33 5.87 -13.01
CA SER A 121 21.53 4.68 -12.68
C SER A 121 21.46 3.73 -13.87
N ASN A 122 22.19 2.61 -13.80
CA ASN A 122 22.00 1.47 -14.71
C ASN A 122 20.61 0.79 -14.57
N ALA A 123 19.71 1.33 -13.72
CA ALA A 123 18.43 0.72 -13.39
C ALA A 123 17.26 1.20 -14.26
N ILE A 124 17.41 2.24 -15.09
CA ILE A 124 16.37 2.67 -16.03
C ILE A 124 16.35 1.70 -17.22
N GLY A 125 15.26 0.95 -17.33
CA GLY A 125 15.01 0.01 -18.42
C GLY A 125 14.01 0.54 -19.45
N ALA A 126 13.99 -0.07 -20.63
CA ALA A 126 13.04 0.24 -21.71
C ALA A 126 11.57 -0.10 -21.36
N THR A 127 11.30 -0.66 -20.18
CA THR A 127 9.94 -0.91 -19.68
C THR A 127 9.45 0.16 -18.73
N ASP A 128 10.35 1.02 -18.24
CA ASP A 128 10.02 2.06 -17.29
C ASP A 128 9.38 3.27 -18.00
N TRP A 129 8.72 4.08 -17.20
CA TRP A 129 8.10 5.33 -17.62
C TRP A 129 8.77 6.49 -16.91
N ILE A 130 8.82 7.63 -17.58
CA ILE A 130 9.36 8.88 -17.05
C ILE A 130 8.20 9.85 -16.93
N ALA A 131 7.95 10.30 -15.71
CA ALA A 131 7.02 11.38 -15.43
C ALA A 131 7.80 12.65 -15.06
N ILE A 132 7.31 13.80 -15.50
CA ILE A 132 7.89 15.10 -15.15
C ILE A 132 6.74 16.01 -14.70
N ALA A 133 6.90 16.68 -13.56
CA ALA A 133 5.93 17.65 -13.05
C ALA A 133 4.48 17.11 -12.99
N ASN A 134 4.24 15.97 -12.33
CA ASN A 134 2.87 15.47 -12.14
C ASN A 134 2.11 16.32 -11.13
N LEU A 135 1.23 17.18 -11.64
CA LEU A 135 0.44 18.14 -10.85
C LEU A 135 -0.96 17.61 -10.54
N GLY A 136 -1.32 16.45 -11.10
CA GLY A 136 -2.59 15.77 -10.83
C GLY A 136 -3.72 16.20 -11.75
N SER A 137 -4.91 15.68 -11.48
CA SER A 137 -6.06 15.80 -12.38
C SER A 137 -6.52 17.25 -12.61
N GLY A 138 -6.83 17.58 -13.86
CA GLY A 138 -7.31 18.92 -14.25
C GLY A 138 -6.23 20.00 -14.37
N SER A 139 -4.97 19.67 -14.11
CA SER A 139 -3.84 20.61 -14.21
C SER A 139 -3.29 20.79 -15.62
N GLY A 140 -3.61 19.87 -16.55
CA GLY A 140 -2.95 19.74 -17.85
C GLY A 140 -1.56 19.09 -17.78
N SER A 141 -1.18 18.56 -16.61
CA SER A 141 0.03 17.78 -16.37
C SER A 141 -0.31 16.57 -15.47
N ASP A 142 -1.17 15.69 -15.99
CA ASP A 142 -1.65 14.48 -15.31
C ASP A 142 -1.11 13.19 -15.96
N ALA A 143 -0.38 12.41 -15.15
CA ALA A 143 0.19 11.15 -15.58
C ALA A 143 -0.89 10.10 -15.95
N TYR A 144 -2.09 10.17 -15.39
CA TYR A 144 -3.19 9.28 -15.81
C TYR A 144 -3.76 9.67 -17.17
N ALA A 145 -3.77 10.96 -17.51
CA ALA A 145 -4.18 11.46 -18.81
C ALA A 145 -3.10 11.18 -19.88
N GLY A 146 -1.84 11.05 -19.48
CA GLY A 146 -0.71 10.85 -20.38
C GLY A 146 -0.05 12.17 -20.79
N ASP A 147 -0.36 13.27 -20.12
CA ASP A 147 0.12 14.61 -20.50
C ASP A 147 1.63 14.76 -20.27
N ASN A 148 2.15 14.12 -19.22
CA ASN A 148 3.48 14.38 -18.70
C ASN A 148 4.23 13.09 -18.32
N ILE A 149 3.81 11.95 -18.87
CA ILE A 149 4.42 10.64 -18.66
C ILE A 149 4.64 9.93 -20.00
N VAL A 150 5.81 9.32 -20.18
CA VAL A 150 6.18 8.64 -21.42
C VAL A 150 7.07 7.43 -21.14
N ARG A 151 6.96 6.39 -21.97
CA ARG A 151 7.77 5.18 -21.84
C ARG A 151 9.20 5.43 -22.33
N VAL A 152 10.17 4.84 -21.64
CA VAL A 152 11.58 4.84 -22.07
C VAL A 152 11.76 3.87 -23.23
N SER A 153 12.54 4.24 -24.24
CA SER A 153 13.00 3.31 -25.29
C SER A 153 14.42 2.81 -25.05
N ALA A 154 15.32 3.70 -24.62
CA ALA A 154 16.70 3.38 -24.31
C ALA A 154 17.30 4.36 -23.29
N PHE A 155 18.32 3.91 -22.56
CA PHE A 155 19.15 4.77 -21.73
C PHE A 155 20.63 4.44 -21.95
N ASN A 156 21.44 5.44 -22.28
CA ASN A 156 22.87 5.31 -22.46
C ASN A 156 23.60 5.85 -21.23
N ALA A 157 23.96 4.95 -20.30
CA ALA A 157 24.65 5.31 -19.06
C ALA A 157 26.02 5.99 -19.26
N GLY A 158 26.69 5.77 -20.41
CA GLY A 158 27.99 6.39 -20.71
C GLY A 158 27.88 7.88 -21.07
N THR A 159 26.73 8.30 -21.61
CA THR A 159 26.47 9.69 -22.03
C THR A 159 25.39 10.38 -21.18
N GLY A 160 24.65 9.61 -20.37
CA GLY A 160 23.48 10.09 -19.63
C GLY A 160 22.27 10.38 -20.52
N VAL A 161 22.29 10.01 -21.80
CA VAL A 161 21.18 10.27 -22.74
C VAL A 161 20.05 9.28 -22.49
N LEU A 162 18.87 9.80 -22.21
CA LEU A 162 17.61 9.09 -22.13
C LEU A 162 16.86 9.26 -23.45
N THR A 163 16.39 8.17 -24.04
CA THR A 163 15.60 8.16 -25.27
C THR A 163 14.17 7.75 -24.93
N LEU A 164 13.21 8.53 -25.41
CA LEU A 164 11.79 8.30 -25.22
C LEU A 164 11.24 7.36 -26.31
N ALA A 165 10.18 6.62 -26.00
CA ALA A 165 9.51 5.74 -26.97
C ALA A 165 8.66 6.52 -27.99
N ALA A 166 8.27 7.74 -27.65
CA ALA A 166 7.57 8.67 -28.53
C ALA A 166 8.06 10.09 -28.22
N ALA A 167 8.16 10.93 -29.26
CA ALA A 167 8.43 12.35 -29.08
C ALA A 167 7.31 12.97 -28.24
N THR A 168 7.66 13.63 -27.14
CA THR A 168 6.73 14.10 -26.12
C THR A 168 7.02 15.55 -25.79
N LEU A 169 5.98 16.38 -25.79
CA LEU A 169 6.06 17.74 -25.30
C LEU A 169 5.56 17.75 -23.85
N PHE A 170 6.48 17.86 -22.89
CA PHE A 170 6.07 17.98 -21.49
C PHE A 170 5.43 19.36 -21.26
N PRO A 171 4.27 19.45 -20.57
CA PRO A 171 3.51 20.70 -20.48
C PRO A 171 4.24 21.81 -19.73
N VAL A 172 4.97 21.43 -18.67
CA VAL A 172 5.65 22.38 -17.77
C VAL A 172 6.95 21.77 -17.23
N PRO A 173 7.99 22.59 -17.01
CA PRO A 173 9.20 22.14 -16.32
C PRO A 173 8.93 21.89 -14.83
N ALA A 174 9.62 20.89 -14.27
CA ALA A 174 9.60 20.67 -12.82
C ALA A 174 10.44 21.77 -12.11
N PRO A 175 9.97 22.36 -11.00
CA PRO A 175 10.67 23.46 -10.32
C PRO A 175 12.13 23.14 -9.95
N ASP A 176 12.39 21.90 -9.56
CA ASP A 176 13.72 21.43 -9.15
C ASP A 176 14.42 20.61 -10.24
N GLN A 177 13.97 20.71 -11.51
CA GLN A 177 14.50 19.96 -12.67
C GLN A 177 14.45 18.43 -12.49
N ARG A 178 13.44 17.94 -11.78
CA ARG A 178 13.30 16.54 -11.42
C ARG A 178 12.44 15.77 -12.42
N PHE A 179 12.78 14.50 -12.59
CA PHE A 179 11.90 13.50 -13.19
C PHE A 179 11.75 12.30 -12.26
N GLN A 180 10.65 11.55 -12.42
CA GLN A 180 10.39 10.32 -11.69
C GLN A 180 10.36 9.12 -12.64
N VAL A 181 11.00 8.02 -12.22
CA VAL A 181 10.93 6.72 -12.90
C VAL A 181 9.75 5.93 -12.32
N VAL A 182 8.71 5.79 -13.12
CA VAL A 182 7.46 5.08 -12.79
C VAL A 182 7.54 3.67 -13.36
N THR A 183 7.29 2.68 -12.53
CA THR A 183 7.43 1.26 -12.93
C THR A 183 6.10 0.60 -13.24
N ASP A 184 5.05 0.91 -12.47
CA ASP A 184 3.79 0.20 -12.52
C ASP A 184 2.67 0.96 -11.80
N ARG A 185 1.43 0.44 -11.87
CA ARG A 185 0.31 0.84 -11.02
C ARG A 185 0.07 -0.21 -9.94
N VAL A 186 -0.28 0.27 -8.75
CA VAL A 186 -0.67 -0.58 -7.61
C VAL A 186 -2.06 -0.18 -7.18
N THR A 187 -2.97 -1.16 -7.08
CA THR A 187 -4.31 -0.98 -6.49
C THR A 187 -4.45 -1.88 -5.28
N TYR A 188 -4.86 -1.32 -4.15
CA TYR A 188 -5.38 -2.11 -3.04
C TYR A 188 -6.91 -2.13 -3.11
N GLU A 189 -7.48 -3.34 -3.08
CA GLU A 189 -8.91 -3.60 -3.06
C GLU A 189 -9.29 -4.11 -1.67
N CYS A 190 -10.07 -3.35 -0.92
CA CYS A 190 -10.71 -3.83 0.29
C CYS A 190 -12.15 -4.22 -0.01
N ASP A 191 -12.44 -5.51 0.09
CA ASP A 191 -13.76 -6.08 -0.13
C ASP A 191 -14.25 -6.81 1.14
N PRO A 192 -15.11 -6.16 1.95
CA PRO A 192 -15.74 -6.78 3.11
C PRO A 192 -16.69 -7.93 2.77
N ALA A 193 -17.22 -8.00 1.55
CA ALA A 193 -18.15 -9.07 1.15
C ALA A 193 -17.41 -10.40 0.96
N THR A 194 -16.20 -10.36 0.40
CA THR A 194 -15.31 -11.54 0.38
C THR A 194 -14.43 -11.66 1.63
N GLY A 195 -14.42 -10.63 2.47
CA GLY A 195 -13.63 -10.55 3.69
C GLY A 195 -12.13 -10.41 3.41
N GLN A 196 -11.73 -9.79 2.30
CA GLN A 196 -10.34 -9.78 1.85
C GLN A 196 -9.84 -8.37 1.50
N LEU A 197 -8.60 -8.11 1.87
CA LEU A 197 -7.79 -7.02 1.33
C LEU A 197 -6.81 -7.63 0.32
N ARG A 198 -6.92 -7.26 -0.95
CA ARG A 198 -6.05 -7.71 -2.02
C ARG A 198 -5.19 -6.57 -2.55
N ARG A 199 -3.97 -6.91 -2.97
CA ARG A 199 -3.08 -6.04 -3.71
C ARG A 199 -3.02 -6.49 -5.16
N HIS A 200 -3.30 -5.60 -6.08
CA HIS A 200 -3.20 -5.75 -7.53
C HIS A 200 -1.97 -4.98 -8.02
N ALA A 201 -1.13 -5.62 -8.83
CA ALA A 201 0.00 -5.00 -9.50
C ALA A 201 0.31 -5.71 -10.82
N GLY A 202 1.12 -5.13 -11.68
CA GLY A 202 1.54 -5.70 -12.96
C GLY A 202 0.46 -5.68 -14.03
N TYR A 203 -0.59 -4.89 -13.83
CA TYR A 203 -1.65 -4.69 -14.83
C TYR A 203 -1.32 -3.53 -15.80
N GLY A 204 -0.11 -2.96 -15.69
CA GLY A 204 0.43 -1.98 -16.62
C GLY A 204 -0.10 -0.57 -16.40
N ILE A 205 0.52 0.37 -17.11
CA ILE A 205 0.13 1.79 -17.10
C ILE A 205 -0.73 2.06 -18.33
N VAL A 206 -2.06 2.13 -18.13
CA VAL A 206 -3.02 2.46 -19.19
C VAL A 206 -3.34 3.95 -19.14
N LEU A 207 -2.74 4.71 -20.06
CA LEU A 207 -2.94 6.16 -20.19
C LEU A 207 -4.31 6.50 -20.79
N ALA A 208 -4.72 7.76 -20.67
CA ALA A 208 -6.00 8.30 -21.15
C ALA A 208 -7.26 7.65 -20.55
N SER A 209 -7.12 6.96 -19.41
CA SER A 209 -8.26 6.46 -18.62
C SER A 209 -8.48 7.31 -17.39
N ALA A 210 -9.49 8.19 -17.44
CA ALA A 210 -9.88 9.02 -16.31
C ALA A 210 -10.37 8.18 -15.11
N ALA A 211 -11.00 7.03 -15.37
CA ALA A 211 -11.50 6.15 -14.32
C ALA A 211 -10.43 5.18 -13.80
N GLN A 212 -10.47 4.93 -12.49
CA GLN A 212 -9.75 3.83 -11.86
C GLN A 212 -10.40 2.49 -12.22
N PRO A 213 -9.63 1.47 -12.64
CA PRO A 213 -10.16 0.12 -12.81
C PRO A 213 -10.61 -0.50 -11.48
N THR A 214 -11.83 -1.05 -11.42
CA THR A 214 -12.44 -1.61 -10.20
C THR A 214 -13.16 -2.95 -10.48
N PRO A 215 -12.51 -4.11 -10.27
CA PRO A 215 -11.08 -4.30 -10.03
C PRO A 215 -10.25 -4.16 -11.33
N PRO A 216 -8.92 -3.96 -11.23
CA PRO A 216 -8.03 -4.02 -12.40
C PRO A 216 -8.03 -5.40 -13.06
N ALA A 217 -7.97 -5.41 -14.40
CA ALA A 217 -7.83 -6.63 -15.19
C ALA A 217 -6.36 -6.91 -15.50
N GLY A 218 -5.95 -8.19 -15.45
CA GLY A 218 -4.57 -8.61 -15.70
C GLY A 218 -3.65 -8.46 -14.48
N GLY A 219 -2.35 -8.65 -14.71
CA GLY A 219 -1.34 -8.57 -13.66
C GLY A 219 -1.38 -9.72 -12.64
N THR A 220 -0.90 -9.42 -11.45
CA THR A 220 -0.81 -10.33 -10.29
C THR A 220 -1.65 -9.81 -9.14
N GLN A 221 -2.30 -10.73 -8.45
CA GLN A 221 -3.13 -10.46 -7.29
C GLN A 221 -2.53 -11.17 -6.08
N SER A 222 -2.41 -10.47 -4.95
CA SER A 222 -1.89 -11.03 -3.70
C SER A 222 -2.87 -10.74 -2.57
N LEU A 223 -3.25 -11.78 -1.82
CA LEU A 223 -3.99 -11.62 -0.58
C LEU A 223 -3.07 -10.97 0.46
N MET A 224 -3.50 -9.83 1.00
CA MET A 224 -2.76 -9.10 2.02
C MET A 224 -3.20 -9.53 3.41
N VAL A 225 -4.52 -9.61 3.61
CA VAL A 225 -5.14 -10.10 4.83
C VAL A 225 -6.57 -10.54 4.52
N ASP A 226 -7.06 -11.52 5.27
CA ASP A 226 -8.43 -12.01 5.23
C ASP A 226 -9.23 -11.50 6.45
N ARG A 227 -10.46 -11.99 6.63
CA ARG A 227 -11.34 -11.63 7.76
C ARG A 227 -11.62 -10.13 7.89
N VAL A 228 -11.61 -9.43 6.76
CA VAL A 228 -11.91 -8.00 6.70
C VAL A 228 -13.41 -7.79 6.94
N LEU A 229 -13.75 -7.03 7.98
CA LEU A 229 -15.12 -6.61 8.25
C LEU A 229 -15.44 -5.22 7.65
N GLY A 230 -14.41 -4.41 7.40
CA GLY A 230 -14.57 -3.08 6.82
C GLY A 230 -13.25 -2.36 6.63
N CYS A 231 -13.21 -1.45 5.66
CA CYS A 231 -12.10 -0.51 5.49
C CYS A 231 -12.61 0.89 5.18
N THR A 232 -11.75 1.87 5.42
CA THR A 232 -11.95 3.24 4.94
C THR A 232 -10.61 3.78 4.49
N PHE A 233 -10.52 4.17 3.22
CA PHE A 233 -9.34 4.84 2.66
C PHE A 233 -9.75 6.24 2.25
N VAL A 234 -9.00 7.24 2.69
CA VAL A 234 -9.24 8.64 2.35
C VAL A 234 -7.92 9.24 1.90
N TYR A 235 -7.93 9.90 0.75
CA TYR A 235 -6.82 10.73 0.30
C TYR A 235 -7.23 12.18 0.36
N ASP A 236 -6.52 12.96 1.16
CA ASP A 236 -6.56 14.40 1.17
C ASP A 236 -5.29 14.91 0.50
N ALA A 237 -5.43 15.48 -0.71
CA ALA A 237 -4.32 16.06 -1.45
C ALA A 237 -3.71 17.28 -0.74
N ASN A 238 -4.38 17.80 0.28
CA ASN A 238 -3.97 18.90 1.14
C ASN A 238 -3.62 20.16 0.33
N VAL A 239 -4.64 20.75 -0.31
CA VAL A 239 -4.53 21.90 -1.23
C VAL A 239 -3.78 23.12 -0.66
N SER A 240 -3.72 23.27 0.66
CA SER A 240 -2.97 24.33 1.34
C SER A 240 -1.45 24.09 1.39
N ASN A 241 -1.01 22.83 1.35
CA ASN A 241 0.40 22.43 1.28
C ASN A 241 0.61 21.56 0.04
N VAL A 242 0.73 22.22 -1.11
CA VAL A 242 0.81 21.62 -2.47
C VAL A 242 1.91 20.55 -2.60
N ARG A 243 2.84 20.46 -1.64
CA ARG A 243 3.97 19.52 -1.65
C ARG A 243 3.73 18.23 -0.87
N THR A 244 2.66 18.10 -0.09
CA THR A 244 2.39 16.88 0.69
C THR A 244 0.90 16.55 0.76
N GLY A 245 0.52 15.32 0.43
CA GLY A 245 -0.82 14.78 0.68
C GLY A 245 -0.86 13.89 1.92
N ILE A 246 -2.05 13.61 2.44
CA ILE A 246 -2.28 12.68 3.54
C ILE A 246 -3.21 11.56 3.07
N VAL A 247 -2.77 10.32 3.24
CA VAL A 247 -3.60 9.13 3.09
C VAL A 247 -3.92 8.58 4.46
N SER A 248 -5.21 8.52 4.79
CA SER A 248 -5.72 7.88 6.01
C SER A 248 -6.27 6.50 5.68
N LEU A 249 -5.78 5.48 6.38
CA LEU A 249 -6.16 4.08 6.20
C LEU A 249 -6.75 3.55 7.50
N SER A 250 -7.98 3.05 7.44
CA SER A 250 -8.63 2.30 8.52
C SER A 250 -8.95 0.89 8.03
N LEU A 251 -8.61 -0.11 8.84
CA LEU A 251 -8.86 -1.52 8.56
C LEU A 251 -9.44 -2.19 9.80
N THR A 252 -10.59 -2.86 9.64
CA THR A 252 -11.24 -3.63 10.69
C THR A 252 -11.22 -5.10 10.32
N LEU A 253 -10.62 -5.92 11.18
CA LEU A 253 -10.60 -7.38 11.05
C LEU A 253 -11.43 -8.01 12.16
N GLY A 254 -12.00 -9.18 11.92
CA GLY A 254 -12.71 -9.90 12.98
C GLY A 254 -12.76 -11.42 12.83
N GLU A 255 -12.80 -12.10 13.97
CA GLU A 255 -12.83 -13.55 14.06
C GLU A 255 -13.65 -13.97 15.29
N ALA A 256 -14.58 -14.91 15.10
CA ALA A 256 -15.38 -15.51 16.18
C ALA A 256 -16.05 -14.49 17.13
N GLY A 257 -16.62 -13.40 16.59
CA GLY A 257 -17.30 -12.36 17.35
C GLY A 257 -16.40 -11.27 17.96
N GLU A 258 -15.08 -11.42 17.83
CA GLU A 258 -14.11 -10.37 18.17
C GLU A 258 -13.74 -9.54 16.94
N SER A 259 -13.47 -8.25 17.14
CA SER A 259 -12.97 -7.36 16.08
C SER A 259 -11.89 -6.40 16.59
N VAL A 260 -10.94 -6.08 15.72
CA VAL A 260 -9.90 -5.07 15.95
C VAL A 260 -9.93 -4.08 14.78
N THR A 261 -9.88 -2.78 15.10
CA THR A 261 -9.74 -1.70 14.13
C THR A 261 -8.40 -1.02 14.33
N LEU A 262 -7.64 -0.89 13.25
CA LEU A 262 -6.36 -0.18 13.23
C LEU A 262 -6.42 0.98 12.24
N PHE A 263 -5.71 2.06 12.59
CA PHE A 263 -5.69 3.30 11.84
C PHE A 263 -4.25 3.76 11.58
N HIS A 264 -3.93 4.05 10.32
CA HIS A 264 -2.65 4.57 9.88
C HIS A 264 -2.84 5.86 9.08
N GLN A 265 -1.94 6.82 9.29
CA GLN A 265 -1.78 7.99 8.42
C GLN A 265 -0.43 7.97 7.73
N VAL A 266 -0.46 8.30 6.44
CA VAL A 266 0.72 8.31 5.59
C VAL A 266 0.81 9.67 4.92
N HIS A 267 1.92 10.36 5.15
CA HIS A 267 2.29 11.50 4.32
C HIS A 267 2.83 10.99 2.99
N VAL A 268 2.24 11.44 1.90
CA VAL A 268 2.71 11.19 0.54
C VAL A 268 3.29 12.47 -0.05
N SER A 269 4.37 12.35 -0.80
CA SER A 269 4.96 13.52 -1.48
C SER A 269 4.04 13.93 -2.63
N ASN A 270 3.63 15.19 -2.65
CA ASN A 270 3.01 15.84 -3.81
C ASN A 270 3.99 16.86 -4.46
N ALA A 271 5.25 16.88 -4.01
CA ALA A 271 6.30 17.63 -4.66
C ALA A 271 6.78 16.87 -5.91
N SER A 272 6.39 17.38 -7.08
CA SER A 272 6.82 16.90 -8.39
C SER A 272 8.16 17.49 -8.82
#